data_AF-A0A349BQS9-F1
#
_entry.id   AF-A0A349BQS9-F1
#
_cell.length_a   1.000
_cell.length_b   1.000
_cell.length_c   1.000
_cell.angle_alpha   90.00
_cell.angle_beta   90.00
_cell.angle_gamma   90.00
#
_symmetry.space_group_name_H-M   'P 1'
#
loop_
_entity.id
_entity.type
_entity.pdbx_description
1 polymer ?
#
loop_
_entity_poly.entity_id
_entity_poly.type
_entity_poly.pdbx_seq_one_letter_code
_entity_poly.pdbx_strand_id
1 'polypeptide(L)'
;MNIDQNSVIFDPASTVDSFGRVFHYQDEVYRAITPNGAPQSEIILQMADKWETFGLVKTRRSELTLKGYPLTIWHEKIPYQNYCMEWLPEMLKDAALQFLRLNLQLIKDGYMTKDGHPWNIFFQRWRPVFIDIGSIVPFDKKVFQKSMQEFRSYFWLPLIMFAKEGCGKTYDFLKLPIPNHKYRNSLANEMHIPSYVSPKFLPERFGVKRLIRQISRMEIDYNKSTTWSNYNQREISIDEPQEFPEKQGVVYKFISTLTGGCLLDIGSN
;
A
#
# COMPACT_ATOMS: atom_id res chain seq x y z
N MET A 1 -32.29 -2.70 1.93
CA MET A 1 -32.37 -4.07 2.52
C MET A 1 -31.70 -4.05 3.88
N ASN A 2 -32.39 -4.41 4.97
CA ASN A 2 -31.82 -4.35 6.32
C ASN A 2 -31.34 -5.73 6.75
N ILE A 3 -30.06 -5.88 7.07
CA ILE A 3 -29.43 -7.17 7.40
C ILE A 3 -28.84 -7.19 8.81
N ASP A 4 -28.72 -8.38 9.37
CA ASP A 4 -28.22 -8.62 10.73
C ASP A 4 -26.68 -8.74 10.76
N GLN A 5 -26.05 -8.32 11.85
CA GLN A 5 -24.58 -8.42 11.98
C GLN A 5 -24.07 -9.86 11.94
N ASN A 6 -24.89 -10.84 12.32
CA ASN A 6 -24.53 -12.25 12.24
C ASN A 6 -24.53 -12.81 10.80
N SER A 7 -25.02 -12.04 9.83
CA SER A 7 -25.10 -12.45 8.42
C SER A 7 -23.95 -11.93 7.55
N VAL A 8 -22.98 -11.23 8.15
CA VAL A 8 -21.85 -10.62 7.44
C VAL A 8 -20.52 -11.09 8.01
N ILE A 9 -19.47 -11.00 7.20
CA ILE A 9 -18.10 -11.28 7.64
C ILE A 9 -17.37 -9.95 7.79
N PHE A 10 -17.09 -9.55 9.03
CA PHE A 10 -16.30 -8.34 9.28
C PHE A 10 -14.82 -8.56 8.98
N ASP A 11 -14.18 -7.56 8.42
CA ASP A 11 -12.73 -7.53 8.26
C ASP A 11 -12.08 -7.32 9.64
N PRO A 12 -11.18 -8.22 10.09
CA PRO A 12 -10.56 -8.12 11.42
C PRO A 12 -9.68 -6.88 11.59
N ALA A 13 -9.10 -6.34 10.50
CA ALA A 13 -8.28 -5.15 10.53
C ALA A 13 -9.10 -3.86 10.75
N SER A 14 -10.43 -3.93 10.59
CA SER A 14 -11.33 -2.78 10.71
C SER A 14 -11.84 -2.50 12.13
N THR A 15 -11.17 -3.02 13.16
CA THR A 15 -11.60 -2.93 14.57
C THR A 15 -11.02 -1.73 15.33
N VAL A 16 -9.93 -1.15 14.84
CA VAL A 16 -9.18 -0.11 15.55
C VAL A 16 -9.74 1.30 15.30
N ASP A 17 -10.25 1.56 14.10
CA ASP A 17 -10.72 2.89 13.71
C ASP A 17 -12.13 3.16 14.25
N SER A 18 -12.31 4.37 14.81
CA SER A 18 -13.60 4.84 15.32
C SER A 18 -14.57 5.23 14.20
N PHE A 19 -14.11 5.34 12.95
CA PHE A 19 -14.91 5.71 11.79
C PHE A 19 -15.97 4.66 11.41
N GLY A 20 -15.60 3.37 11.44
CA GLY A 20 -16.49 2.30 10.98
C GLY A 20 -15.79 0.98 10.75
N ARG A 21 -16.58 -0.09 10.57
CA ARG A 21 -16.09 -1.45 10.32
C ARG A 21 -16.33 -1.85 8.87
N VAL A 22 -15.34 -2.49 8.26
CA VAL A 22 -15.47 -3.07 6.92
C VAL A 22 -16.06 -4.47 7.05
N PHE A 23 -16.97 -4.82 6.16
CA PHE A 23 -17.57 -6.15 6.10
C PHE A 23 -17.83 -6.59 4.67
N HIS A 24 -17.86 -7.91 4.48
CA HIS A 24 -18.17 -8.57 3.23
C HIS A 24 -19.57 -9.16 3.27
N TYR A 25 -20.33 -8.98 2.18
CA TYR A 25 -21.65 -9.56 2.01
C TYR A 25 -21.89 -9.85 0.53
N GLN A 26 -22.26 -11.08 0.19
CA GLN A 26 -22.54 -11.52 -1.20
C GLN A 26 -21.43 -11.13 -2.20
N ASP A 27 -20.17 -11.38 -1.82
CA ASP A 27 -18.96 -11.04 -2.60
C ASP A 27 -18.66 -9.54 -2.79
N GLU A 28 -19.44 -8.66 -2.18
CA GLU A 28 -19.25 -7.21 -2.22
C GLU A 28 -18.61 -6.68 -0.92
N VAL A 29 -18.01 -5.49 -0.99
CA VAL A 29 -17.34 -4.84 0.14
C VAL A 29 -18.15 -3.64 0.62
N TYR A 30 -18.41 -3.61 1.93
CA TYR A 30 -19.15 -2.55 2.57
C TYR A 30 -18.42 -2.02 3.80
N ARG A 31 -18.80 -0.82 4.22
CA ARG A 31 -18.39 -0.22 5.48
C ARG A 31 -19.62 0.19 6.28
N ALA A 32 -19.74 -0.36 7.48
CA ALA A 32 -20.71 0.04 8.48
C ALA A 32 -20.14 1.24 9.26
N ILE A 33 -20.80 2.39 9.16
CA ILE A 33 -20.30 3.67 9.67
C ILE A 33 -20.82 3.90 11.09
N THR A 34 -19.95 4.27 12.03
CA THR A 34 -20.36 4.56 13.41
C THR A 34 -21.13 5.89 13.48
N PRO A 35 -21.87 6.17 14.58
CA PRO A 35 -22.46 7.48 14.81
C PRO A 35 -21.46 8.64 14.71
N ASN A 36 -20.20 8.42 15.13
CA ASN A 36 -19.14 9.43 15.06
C ASN A 36 -18.65 9.67 13.62
N GLY A 37 -18.59 8.62 12.80
CA GLY A 37 -18.15 8.71 11.40
C GLY A 37 -19.23 9.22 10.43
N ALA A 38 -20.50 9.24 10.84
CA ALA A 38 -21.62 9.57 9.96
C ALA A 38 -21.54 11.00 9.35
N PRO A 39 -21.25 12.07 10.13
CA PRO A 39 -21.16 13.42 9.55
C PRO A 39 -20.05 13.54 8.48
N GLN A 40 -18.89 12.93 8.72
CA GLN A 40 -17.76 12.92 7.79
C GLN A 40 -18.08 12.07 6.53
N SER A 41 -18.84 11.00 6.70
CA SER A 41 -19.25 10.11 5.61
C SER A 41 -20.14 10.78 4.58
N GLU A 42 -21.05 11.68 5.01
CA GLU A 42 -21.90 12.45 4.10
C GLU A 42 -21.08 13.30 3.12
N ILE A 43 -20.04 13.95 3.64
CA ILE A 43 -19.12 14.76 2.85
C ILE A 43 -18.34 13.89 1.87
N ILE A 44 -17.81 12.76 2.35
CA ILE A 44 -17.07 11.82 1.51
C ILE A 44 -17.95 11.33 0.36
N LEU A 45 -19.21 10.98 0.63
CA LEU A 45 -20.15 10.52 -0.39
C LEU A 45 -20.45 11.59 -1.45
N GLN A 46 -20.52 12.87 -1.06
CA GLN A 46 -20.72 13.98 -2.00
C GLN A 46 -19.50 14.22 -2.91
N MET A 47 -18.30 13.93 -2.40
CA MET A 47 -17.04 14.22 -3.08
C MET A 47 -16.38 12.98 -3.73
N ALA A 48 -16.95 11.79 -3.52
CA ALA A 48 -16.36 10.51 -3.89
C ALA A 48 -15.97 10.46 -5.38
N ASP A 49 -16.91 10.78 -6.28
CA ASP A 49 -16.67 10.75 -7.73
C ASP A 49 -15.51 11.66 -8.14
N LYS A 50 -15.40 12.83 -7.49
CA LYS A 50 -14.31 13.77 -7.74
C LYS A 50 -12.97 13.19 -7.28
N TRP A 51 -12.91 12.63 -6.08
CA TRP A 51 -11.66 12.10 -5.52
C TRP A 51 -11.28 10.73 -6.12
N GLU A 52 -12.22 9.98 -6.68
CA GLU A 52 -11.97 8.76 -7.46
C GLU A 52 -11.01 9.02 -8.63
N THR A 53 -11.15 10.17 -9.30
CA THR A 53 -10.23 10.58 -10.39
C THR A 53 -8.78 10.76 -9.93
N PHE A 54 -8.57 10.92 -8.62
CA PHE A 54 -7.25 11.00 -7.98
C PHE A 54 -6.85 9.70 -7.27
N GLY A 55 -7.58 8.61 -7.51
CA GLY A 55 -7.27 7.28 -7.02
C GLY A 55 -7.96 6.89 -5.72
N LEU A 56 -8.95 7.65 -5.22
CA LEU A 56 -9.83 7.14 -4.16
C LEU A 56 -10.58 5.90 -4.64
N VAL A 57 -10.78 4.91 -3.76
CA VAL A 57 -11.64 3.76 -4.05
C VAL A 57 -13.04 4.25 -4.40
N LYS A 58 -13.61 3.66 -5.46
CA LYS A 58 -14.96 3.98 -5.88
C LYS A 58 -15.93 3.66 -4.73
N THR A 59 -16.67 4.67 -4.33
CA THR A 59 -17.42 4.68 -3.07
C THR A 59 -18.80 5.27 -3.30
N ARG A 60 -19.84 4.63 -2.82
CA ARG A 60 -21.22 5.15 -2.90
C ARG A 60 -22.05 4.75 -1.69
N ARG A 61 -23.15 5.47 -1.47
CA ARG A 61 -24.13 5.09 -0.46
C ARG A 61 -24.73 3.73 -0.84
N SER A 62 -24.90 2.87 0.15
CA SER A 62 -25.56 1.58 -0.02
C SER A 62 -27.03 1.67 0.40
N GLU A 63 -27.91 1.03 -0.36
CA GLU A 63 -29.31 0.75 0.04
C GLU A 63 -29.39 -0.41 1.05
N LEU A 64 -28.31 -1.19 1.17
CA LEU A 64 -28.16 -2.17 2.22
C LEU A 64 -27.82 -1.44 3.51
N THR A 65 -28.54 -1.73 4.58
CA THR A 65 -28.29 -1.20 5.93
C THR A 65 -27.94 -2.35 6.86
N LEU A 66 -26.95 -2.15 7.72
CA LEU A 66 -26.56 -3.10 8.75
C LEU A 66 -27.15 -2.67 10.11
N LYS A 67 -27.91 -3.56 10.77
CA LYS A 67 -28.51 -3.27 12.07
C LYS A 67 -27.45 -2.81 13.08
N GLY A 68 -27.76 -1.75 13.82
CA GLY A 68 -26.86 -1.16 14.83
C GLY A 68 -25.90 -0.10 14.28
N TYR A 69 -25.93 0.19 12.98
CA TYR A 69 -25.16 1.26 12.36
C TYR A 69 -26.07 2.27 11.65
N PRO A 70 -25.82 3.59 11.77
CA PRO A 70 -26.63 4.62 11.12
C PRO A 70 -26.51 4.65 9.60
N LEU A 71 -25.38 4.21 9.04
CA LEU A 71 -25.09 4.31 7.61
C LEU A 71 -24.26 3.12 7.16
N THR A 72 -24.46 2.70 5.92
CA THR A 72 -23.63 1.72 5.23
C THR A 72 -23.19 2.27 3.88
N ILE A 73 -21.90 2.12 3.60
CA ILE A 73 -21.25 2.56 2.37
C ILE A 73 -20.79 1.32 1.61
N TRP A 74 -20.94 1.34 0.30
CA TRP A 74 -20.36 0.33 -0.59
C TRP A 74 -19.03 0.84 -1.16
N HIS A 75 -18.07 -0.07 -1.28
CA HIS A 75 -16.78 0.16 -1.93
C HIS A 75 -16.58 -0.83 -3.08
N GLU A 76 -15.98 -0.37 -4.17
CA GLU A 76 -15.53 -1.28 -5.23
C GLU A 76 -14.53 -2.29 -4.64
N LYS A 77 -14.82 -3.57 -4.85
CA LYS A 77 -13.94 -4.66 -4.42
C LYS A 77 -12.65 -4.67 -5.23
N ILE A 78 -11.52 -4.57 -4.53
CA ILE A 78 -10.20 -4.80 -5.10
C ILE A 78 -9.90 -6.31 -4.96
N PRO A 79 -9.77 -7.08 -6.06
CA PRO A 79 -9.74 -8.55 -6.00
C PRO A 79 -8.60 -9.13 -5.17
N TYR A 80 -7.47 -8.42 -5.07
CA TYR A 80 -6.29 -8.85 -4.34
C TYR A 80 -5.85 -7.74 -3.39
N GLN A 81 -5.93 -8.02 -2.09
CA GLN A 81 -5.26 -7.20 -1.09
C GLN A 81 -3.76 -7.42 -1.27
N ASN A 82 -3.04 -6.36 -1.61
CA ASN A 82 -1.59 -6.41 -1.82
C ASN A 82 -0.96 -5.28 -1.02
N TYR A 83 0.12 -5.61 -0.31
CA TYR A 83 0.73 -4.71 0.65
C TYR A 83 2.11 -4.24 0.21
N CYS A 84 2.58 -3.15 0.79
CA CYS A 84 3.79 -2.46 0.36
C CYS A 84 5.07 -3.30 0.38
N MET A 85 5.14 -4.35 1.19
CA MET A 85 6.27 -5.29 1.21
C MET A 85 6.28 -6.28 0.03
N GLU A 86 5.18 -6.37 -0.73
CA GLU A 86 5.02 -7.21 -1.92
C GLU A 86 5.23 -6.42 -3.22
N TRP A 87 5.29 -5.09 -3.11
CA TRP A 87 5.35 -4.18 -4.24
C TRP A 87 6.75 -4.07 -4.79
N LEU A 88 6.86 -3.99 -6.12
CA LEU A 88 8.07 -3.51 -6.77
C LEU A 88 8.37 -2.06 -6.32
N PRO A 89 9.64 -1.62 -6.37
CA PRO A 89 9.96 -0.24 -6.01
C PRO A 89 9.21 0.82 -6.84
N GLU A 90 8.90 0.56 -8.13
CA GLU A 90 8.04 1.42 -8.96
C GLU A 90 6.63 1.53 -8.40
N MET A 91 6.07 0.42 -7.91
CA MET A 91 4.73 0.43 -7.34
C MET A 91 4.69 1.30 -6.08
N LEU A 92 5.74 1.27 -5.24
CA LEU A 92 5.84 2.20 -4.11
C LEU A 92 5.94 3.66 -4.59
N LYS A 93 6.67 3.92 -5.67
CA LYS A 93 6.80 5.25 -6.28
C LYS A 93 5.45 5.75 -6.80
N ASP A 94 4.69 4.89 -7.50
CA ASP A 94 3.36 5.21 -8.02
C ASP A 94 2.35 5.43 -6.90
N ALA A 95 2.38 4.61 -5.85
CA ALA A 95 1.56 4.80 -4.66
C ALA A 95 1.88 6.13 -3.95
N ALA A 96 3.15 6.49 -3.83
CA ALA A 96 3.57 7.77 -3.24
C ALA A 96 3.07 8.97 -4.05
N LEU A 97 3.17 8.88 -5.39
CA LEU A 97 2.67 9.93 -6.29
C LEU A 97 1.15 10.04 -6.25
N GLN A 98 0.43 8.92 -6.20
CA GLN A 98 -1.02 8.89 -6.05
C GLN A 98 -1.45 9.55 -4.73
N PHE A 99 -0.82 9.18 -3.61
CA PHE A 99 -1.13 9.74 -2.30
C PHE A 99 -0.98 11.27 -2.28
N LEU A 100 0.12 11.78 -2.86
CA LEU A 100 0.38 13.21 -2.94
C LEU A 100 -0.59 13.93 -3.89
N ARG A 101 -0.96 13.30 -5.02
CA ARG A 101 -1.95 13.87 -5.96
C ARG A 101 -3.34 13.93 -5.33
N LEU A 102 -3.76 12.87 -4.63
CA LEU A 102 -5.00 12.84 -3.86
C LEU A 102 -4.99 13.93 -2.80
N ASN A 103 -3.95 14.02 -1.96
CA ASN A 103 -3.86 15.07 -0.93
C ASN A 103 -3.82 16.47 -1.52
N LEU A 104 -3.17 16.68 -2.67
CA LEU A 104 -3.19 17.97 -3.35
C LEU A 104 -4.62 18.37 -3.76
N GLN A 105 -5.45 17.40 -4.14
CA GLN A 105 -6.86 17.64 -4.44
C GLN A 105 -7.68 17.84 -3.17
N LEU A 106 -7.51 17.00 -2.15
CA LEU A 106 -8.18 17.14 -0.85
C LEU A 106 -7.93 18.53 -0.24
N ILE A 107 -6.70 19.02 -0.26
CA ILE A 107 -6.34 20.36 0.27
C ILE A 107 -7.01 21.49 -0.52
N LYS A 108 -7.32 21.29 -1.81
CA LYS A 108 -8.13 22.28 -2.57
C LYS A 108 -9.57 22.31 -2.09
N ASP A 109 -10.07 21.18 -1.64
CA ASP A 109 -11.45 20.97 -1.22
C ASP A 109 -11.65 21.20 0.29
N GLY A 110 -10.60 21.53 1.03
CA GLY A 110 -10.65 21.79 2.48
C GLY A 110 -10.42 20.55 3.36
N TYR A 111 -9.84 19.49 2.81
CA TYR A 111 -9.61 18.19 3.47
C TYR A 111 -8.14 17.74 3.36
N MET A 112 -7.81 16.63 4.02
CA MET A 112 -6.52 15.93 3.93
C MET A 112 -6.66 14.47 4.39
N THR A 113 -5.64 13.63 4.17
CA THR A 113 -5.53 12.34 4.86
C THR A 113 -4.74 12.47 6.16
N LYS A 114 -5.25 11.94 7.27
CA LYS A 114 -4.59 11.98 8.59
C LYS A 114 -3.43 10.97 8.72
N ASP A 115 -3.44 9.90 7.92
CA ASP A 115 -2.48 8.80 7.98
C ASP A 115 -1.62 8.75 6.69
N GLY A 116 -0.31 8.90 6.84
CA GLY A 116 0.62 9.10 5.73
C GLY A 116 1.40 7.84 5.35
N HIS A 117 0.75 6.69 5.20
CA HIS A 117 1.45 5.41 5.03
C HIS A 117 0.85 4.53 3.92
N PRO A 118 1.64 3.61 3.33
CA PRO A 118 1.22 2.86 2.14
C PRO A 118 0.18 1.77 2.39
N TRP A 119 -0.04 1.33 3.64
CA TRP A 119 -1.08 0.33 3.96
C TRP A 119 -2.52 0.74 3.65
N ASN A 120 -2.74 2.03 3.35
CA ASN A 120 -4.04 2.55 2.92
C ASN A 120 -4.22 2.53 1.40
N ILE A 121 -3.28 1.94 0.66
CA ILE A 121 -3.30 1.84 -0.80
C ILE A 121 -3.20 0.37 -1.18
N PHE A 122 -4.04 -0.07 -2.11
CA PHE A 122 -3.90 -1.34 -2.82
C PHE A 122 -3.70 -1.08 -4.30
N PHE A 123 -3.14 -2.05 -5.01
CA PHE A 123 -3.11 -2.03 -6.47
C PHE A 123 -4.29 -2.81 -7.07
N GLN A 124 -5.01 -2.16 -7.97
CA GLN A 124 -5.95 -2.79 -8.88
C GLN A 124 -5.28 -2.86 -10.26
N ARG A 125 -4.75 -4.04 -10.61
CA ARG A 125 -3.81 -4.19 -11.73
C ARG A 125 -2.59 -3.28 -11.51
N TRP A 126 -2.33 -2.34 -12.41
CA TRP A 126 -1.25 -1.35 -12.31
C TRP A 126 -1.66 -0.05 -11.60
N ARG A 127 -2.94 0.12 -11.22
CA ARG A 127 -3.44 1.38 -10.66
C ARG A 127 -3.40 1.36 -9.12
N PRO A 128 -2.72 2.30 -8.45
CA PRO A 128 -2.84 2.49 -7.01
C PRO A 128 -4.21 3.09 -6.64
N VAL A 129 -4.89 2.46 -5.69
CA VAL A 129 -6.21 2.82 -5.18
C VAL A 129 -6.15 3.04 -3.67
N PHE A 130 -6.50 4.24 -3.22
CA PHE A 130 -6.56 4.60 -1.81
C PHE A 130 -7.89 4.11 -1.22
N ILE A 131 -7.82 3.20 -0.26
CA ILE A 131 -8.98 2.48 0.25
C ILE A 131 -9.53 3.02 1.58
N ASP A 132 -8.72 3.80 2.31
CA ASP A 132 -9.07 4.24 3.66
C ASP A 132 -9.78 5.61 3.66
N ILE A 133 -11.06 5.60 3.31
CA ILE A 133 -11.89 6.83 3.34
C ILE A 133 -12.00 7.46 4.74
N GLY A 134 -11.83 6.67 5.82
CA GLY A 134 -11.92 7.15 7.20
C GLY A 134 -10.75 8.03 7.63
N SER A 135 -9.64 7.96 6.90
CA SER A 135 -8.50 8.86 7.07
C SER A 135 -8.72 10.27 6.52
N ILE A 136 -9.74 10.50 5.68
CA ILE A 136 -9.99 11.80 5.02
C ILE A 136 -10.71 12.76 5.97
N VAL A 137 -9.99 13.67 6.59
CA VAL A 137 -10.50 14.59 7.61
C VAL A 137 -10.48 16.05 7.13
N PRO A 138 -11.26 16.96 7.75
CA PRO A 138 -11.12 18.39 7.50
C PRO A 138 -9.68 18.85 7.67
N PHE A 139 -9.25 19.78 6.84
CA PHE A 139 -7.87 20.24 6.84
C PHE A 139 -7.48 20.86 8.19
N ASP A 140 -6.46 20.29 8.82
CA ASP A 140 -5.79 20.84 10.00
C ASP A 140 -4.28 20.81 9.78
N LYS A 141 -3.63 21.95 9.99
CA LYS A 141 -2.21 22.14 9.71
C LYS A 141 -1.30 21.22 10.53
N LYS A 142 -1.64 20.96 11.80
CA LYS A 142 -0.80 20.13 12.69
C LYS A 142 -0.93 18.65 12.32
N VAL A 143 -2.15 18.20 12.07
CA VAL A 143 -2.42 16.82 11.64
C VAL A 143 -1.83 16.58 10.25
N PHE A 144 -1.92 17.56 9.32
CA PHE A 144 -1.27 17.47 8.02
C PHE A 144 0.25 17.32 8.14
N GLN A 145 0.87 18.08 9.04
CA GLN A 145 2.31 17.96 9.29
C GLN A 145 2.69 16.56 9.81
N LYS A 146 1.89 15.98 10.70
CA LYS A 146 2.09 14.61 11.20
C LYS A 146 1.95 13.58 10.06
N SER A 147 0.88 13.66 9.29
CA SER A 147 0.66 12.82 8.10
C SER A 147 1.84 12.92 7.11
N MET A 148 2.36 14.12 6.88
CA MET A 148 3.54 14.31 6.02
C MET A 148 4.86 13.81 6.63
N GLN A 149 4.98 13.70 7.96
CA GLN A 149 6.12 13.04 8.60
C GLN A 149 6.04 11.52 8.44
N GLU A 150 4.85 10.95 8.55
CA GLU A 150 4.60 9.55 8.21
C GLU A 150 4.89 9.28 6.74
N PHE A 151 4.43 10.14 5.83
CA PHE A 151 4.71 10.01 4.40
C PHE A 151 6.21 9.96 4.13
N ARG A 152 6.96 10.83 4.80
CA ARG A 152 8.43 10.83 4.68
C ARG A 152 9.05 9.53 5.17
N SER A 153 8.49 8.95 6.23
CA SER A 153 9.00 7.73 6.85
C SER A 153 8.67 6.49 6.02
N TYR A 154 7.49 6.43 5.39
CA TYR A 154 6.97 5.21 4.78
C TYR A 154 6.96 5.18 3.25
N PHE A 155 7.02 6.34 2.60
CA PHE A 155 7.17 6.42 1.15
C PHE A 155 8.54 6.95 0.77
N TRP A 156 8.86 8.17 1.20
CA TRP A 156 10.03 8.89 0.74
C TRP A 156 11.35 8.23 1.15
N LEU A 157 11.48 7.83 2.42
CA LEU A 157 12.69 7.17 2.91
C LEU A 157 12.94 5.85 2.16
N PRO A 158 12.00 4.88 2.10
CA PRO A 158 12.19 3.67 1.30
C PRO A 158 12.52 3.93 -0.17
N LEU A 159 11.91 4.93 -0.81
CA LEU A 159 12.24 5.28 -2.20
C LEU A 159 13.69 5.74 -2.38
N ILE A 160 14.21 6.54 -1.44
CA ILE A 160 15.63 6.89 -1.43
C ILE A 160 16.49 5.65 -1.19
N MET A 161 16.06 4.74 -0.31
CA MET A 161 16.80 3.51 -0.05
C MET A 161 16.88 2.63 -1.30
N PHE A 162 15.77 2.43 -2.01
CA PHE A 162 15.75 1.74 -3.29
C PHE A 162 16.70 2.38 -4.30
N ALA A 163 16.67 3.71 -4.43
CA ALA A 163 17.54 4.44 -5.36
C ALA A 163 19.04 4.35 -5.00
N LYS A 164 19.40 4.25 -3.70
CA LYS A 164 20.79 4.22 -3.24
C LYS A 164 21.37 2.81 -3.13
N GLU A 165 20.66 1.89 -2.48
CA GLU A 165 21.18 0.59 -2.03
C GLU A 165 20.51 -0.61 -2.72
N GLY A 166 19.38 -0.41 -3.39
CA GLY A 166 18.61 -1.49 -4.01
C GLY A 166 17.60 -2.13 -3.06
N CYS A 167 17.19 -3.36 -3.36
CA CYS A 167 15.96 -3.94 -2.83
C CYS A 167 16.05 -4.52 -1.41
N GLY A 168 17.14 -5.22 -1.05
CA GLY A 168 17.23 -6.07 0.15
C GLY A 168 16.87 -5.37 1.47
N LYS A 169 17.73 -4.46 1.95
CA LYS A 169 17.52 -3.73 3.21
C LYS A 169 16.23 -2.90 3.21
N THR A 170 15.75 -2.48 2.05
CA THR A 170 14.53 -1.68 1.92
C THR A 170 13.27 -2.51 2.20
N TYR A 171 13.22 -3.77 1.74
CA TYR A 171 12.09 -4.65 2.06
C TYR A 171 12.06 -5.05 3.54
N ASP A 172 13.23 -5.26 4.16
CA ASP A 172 13.29 -5.49 5.60
C ASP A 172 12.73 -4.29 6.38
N PHE A 173 13.04 -3.06 5.92
CA PHE A 173 12.46 -1.85 6.48
C PHE A 173 10.93 -1.79 6.33
N LEU A 174 10.38 -2.16 5.16
CA LEU A 174 8.93 -2.13 4.90
C LEU A 174 8.15 -3.18 5.71
N LYS A 175 8.79 -4.28 6.11
CA LYS A 175 8.20 -5.31 6.99
C LYS A 175 8.10 -4.88 8.45
N LEU A 176 8.82 -3.84 8.87
CA LEU A 176 8.81 -3.42 10.26
C LEU A 176 7.47 -2.77 10.64
N PRO A 177 6.85 -3.21 11.74
CA PRO A 177 5.61 -2.59 12.21
C PRO A 177 5.80 -1.10 12.51
N ILE A 178 4.77 -0.33 12.19
CA ILE A 178 4.60 1.08 12.54
C ILE A 178 4.65 1.21 14.08
N PRO A 179 5.52 2.03 14.73
CA PRO A 179 6.73 2.73 14.27
C PRO A 179 7.94 2.52 15.20
N ASN A 180 8.97 1.74 14.82
CA ASN A 180 10.25 1.78 15.54
C ASN A 180 11.10 2.99 15.09
N HIS A 181 10.76 4.19 15.58
CA HIS A 181 11.42 5.45 15.22
C HIS A 181 12.95 5.44 15.45
N LYS A 182 13.44 4.67 16.43
CA LYS A 182 14.87 4.54 16.71
C LYS A 182 15.61 3.80 15.59
N TYR A 183 15.07 2.66 15.16
CA TYR A 183 15.66 1.90 14.06
C TYR A 183 15.70 2.72 12.75
N ARG A 184 14.60 3.43 12.45
CA ARG A 184 14.52 4.28 11.26
C ARG A 184 15.56 5.41 11.28
N ASN A 185 15.76 6.05 12.43
CA ASN A 185 16.76 7.11 12.59
C ASN A 185 18.17 6.55 12.35
N SER A 186 18.46 5.38 12.94
CA SER A 186 19.73 4.70 12.77
C SER A 186 20.02 4.40 11.30
N LEU A 187 19.04 3.81 10.60
CA LEU A 187 19.22 3.43 9.20
C LEU A 187 19.38 4.65 8.28
N ALA A 188 18.57 5.70 8.46
CA ALA A 188 18.74 6.89 7.63
C ALA A 188 20.08 7.61 7.88
N ASN A 189 20.60 7.54 9.11
CA ASN A 189 21.93 8.07 9.44
C ASN A 189 23.03 7.23 8.78
N GLU A 190 22.96 5.90 8.86
CA GLU A 190 23.86 4.97 8.16
C GLU A 190 23.90 5.27 6.65
N MET A 191 22.73 5.53 6.06
CA MET A 191 22.59 5.79 4.62
C MET A 191 22.91 7.23 4.21
N HIS A 192 23.38 8.06 5.15
CA HIS A 192 23.64 9.49 4.95
C HIS A 192 22.48 10.19 4.24
N ILE A 193 21.23 9.93 4.68
CA ILE A 193 20.02 10.55 4.14
C ILE A 193 19.74 11.79 5.00
N PRO A 194 20.07 13.01 4.53
CA PRO A 194 19.97 14.19 5.37
C PRO A 194 18.50 14.47 5.66
N SER A 195 18.09 14.31 6.92
CA SER A 195 16.88 14.88 7.48
C SER A 195 15.53 14.45 6.87
N TYR A 196 15.20 13.15 6.88
CA TYR A 196 13.78 12.77 6.77
C TYR A 196 12.96 13.28 7.98
N VAL A 197 13.65 13.66 9.05
CA VAL A 197 13.13 14.17 10.33
C VAL A 197 13.09 15.70 10.41
N SER A 198 13.72 16.48 9.51
CA SER A 198 13.69 17.94 9.69
C SER A 198 12.26 18.45 9.41
N PRO A 199 11.57 18.99 10.43
CA PRO A 199 10.19 19.45 10.28
C PRO A 199 10.10 20.76 9.51
N LYS A 200 11.21 21.25 8.92
CA LYS A 200 11.25 22.55 8.25
C LYS A 200 10.09 22.61 7.27
N PHE A 201 9.17 23.47 7.68
CA PHE A 201 7.82 23.65 7.19
C PHE A 201 7.71 23.36 5.68
N LEU A 202 6.97 22.32 5.31
CA LEU A 202 6.48 22.20 3.95
C LEU A 202 5.28 23.16 3.84
N PRO A 203 5.34 24.21 3.01
CA PRO A 203 4.14 24.97 2.72
C PRO A 203 3.14 24.01 2.07
N GLU A 204 1.95 23.84 2.64
CA GLU A 204 1.04 22.70 2.40
C GLU A 204 0.95 22.27 0.93
N ARG A 205 0.56 23.18 0.03
CA ARG A 205 0.45 22.89 -1.41
C ARG A 205 1.80 22.88 -2.14
N PHE A 206 2.70 23.80 -1.81
CA PHE A 206 3.98 23.94 -2.50
C PHE A 206 4.95 22.80 -2.18
N GLY A 207 4.95 22.34 -0.94
CA GLY A 207 5.70 21.20 -0.46
C GLY A 207 5.24 19.91 -1.10
N VAL A 208 3.93 19.68 -1.21
CA VAL A 208 3.37 18.51 -1.93
C VAL A 208 3.79 18.54 -3.40
N LYS A 209 3.64 19.67 -4.10
CA LYS A 209 4.09 19.79 -5.51
C LYS A 209 5.59 19.55 -5.68
N ARG A 210 6.41 20.02 -4.73
CA ARG A 210 7.86 19.77 -4.73
C ARG A 210 8.16 18.28 -4.58
N LEU A 211 7.51 17.60 -3.64
CA LEU A 211 7.66 16.16 -3.43
C LEU A 211 7.27 15.36 -4.66
N ILE A 212 6.12 15.69 -5.30
CA ILE A 212 5.70 15.07 -6.57
C ILE A 212 6.84 15.18 -7.59
N ARG A 213 7.38 16.39 -7.82
CA ARG A 213 8.47 16.59 -8.78
C ARG A 213 9.73 15.79 -8.44
N GLN A 214 10.10 15.74 -7.16
CA GLN A 214 11.28 15.00 -6.73
C GLN A 214 11.10 13.49 -6.91
N ILE A 215 9.98 12.94 -6.45
CA ILE A 215 9.67 11.50 -6.57
C ILE A 215 9.56 11.11 -8.05
N SER A 216 8.89 11.90 -8.88
CA SER A 216 8.77 11.60 -10.31
C SER A 216 10.12 11.43 -11.01
N ARG A 217 11.15 12.18 -10.57
CA ARG A 217 12.51 12.13 -11.11
C ARG A 217 13.41 11.07 -10.46
N MET A 218 12.95 10.36 -9.43
CA MET A 218 13.72 9.27 -8.84
C MET A 218 13.82 8.13 -9.84
N GLU A 219 15.04 7.71 -10.13
CA GLU A 219 15.32 6.50 -10.89
C GLU A 219 15.75 5.41 -9.91
N ILE A 220 15.21 4.21 -10.12
CA ILE A 220 15.51 3.05 -9.31
C ILE A 220 16.39 2.16 -10.17
N ASP A 221 17.61 1.93 -9.72
CA ASP A 221 18.61 1.19 -10.48
C ASP A 221 18.40 -0.32 -10.30
N TYR A 222 17.86 -0.97 -11.33
CA TYR A 222 17.71 -2.43 -11.42
C TYR A 222 18.97 -3.15 -11.91
N ASN A 223 19.98 -2.41 -12.37
CA ASN A 223 21.15 -3.02 -13.00
C ASN A 223 22.21 -3.47 -12.00
N LYS A 224 21.99 -3.23 -10.70
CA LYS A 224 22.84 -3.80 -9.65
C LYS A 224 22.72 -5.33 -9.68
N SER A 225 23.83 -5.98 -10.02
CA SER A 225 23.93 -7.43 -9.96
C SER A 225 23.67 -7.92 -8.54
N THR A 226 22.62 -8.72 -8.37
CA THR A 226 22.30 -9.49 -7.17
C THR A 226 22.87 -10.90 -7.29
N THR A 227 22.78 -11.67 -6.20
CA THR A 227 23.05 -13.12 -6.21
C THR A 227 22.29 -13.86 -7.31
N TRP A 228 21.11 -13.35 -7.71
CA TRP A 228 20.26 -13.91 -8.76
C TRP A 228 20.48 -13.28 -10.14
N SER A 229 21.35 -12.28 -10.29
CA SER A 229 21.53 -11.62 -11.60
C SER A 229 22.25 -12.47 -12.63
N ASN A 230 22.92 -13.54 -12.20
CA ASN A 230 23.45 -14.59 -13.07
C ASN A 230 22.56 -15.85 -13.06
N TYR A 231 21.29 -15.73 -12.66
CA TYR A 231 20.34 -16.84 -12.71
C TYR A 231 20.07 -17.18 -14.18
N ASN A 232 20.82 -18.14 -14.69
CA ASN A 232 20.70 -18.60 -16.06
C ASN A 232 19.46 -19.50 -16.17
N GLN A 233 18.36 -18.95 -16.70
CA GLN A 233 17.18 -19.73 -17.11
C GLN A 233 17.37 -20.40 -18.48
N ARG A 234 18.46 -20.09 -19.21
CA ARG A 234 18.66 -20.66 -20.54
C ARG A 234 19.16 -22.10 -20.41
N GLU A 235 18.25 -23.00 -20.80
CA GLU A 235 18.53 -24.27 -21.45
C GLU A 235 19.38 -25.23 -20.62
N ILE A 236 18.76 -25.81 -19.59
CA ILE A 236 19.08 -27.20 -19.27
C ILE A 236 17.88 -28.01 -19.72
N SER A 237 17.98 -28.54 -20.92
CA SER A 237 17.10 -29.62 -21.37
C SER A 237 17.13 -30.71 -20.30
N ILE A 238 15.95 -31.23 -19.93
CA ILE A 238 15.84 -32.41 -19.05
C ILE A 238 16.65 -33.58 -19.62
N ASP A 239 16.89 -33.58 -20.94
CA ASP A 239 17.57 -34.63 -21.67
C ASP A 239 19.12 -34.53 -21.61
N GLU A 240 19.71 -33.40 -21.18
CA GLU A 240 21.16 -33.22 -21.09
C GLU A 240 21.59 -32.63 -19.73
N PRO A 241 21.64 -33.45 -18.66
CA PRO A 241 21.79 -33.02 -17.28
C PRO A 241 23.24 -32.70 -16.83
N GLN A 242 24.20 -32.56 -17.75
CA GLN A 242 25.62 -32.67 -17.36
C GLN A 242 26.14 -31.53 -16.48
N GLU A 243 25.45 -30.39 -16.42
CA GLU A 243 25.81 -29.31 -15.48
C GLU A 243 24.58 -28.63 -14.88
N PHE A 244 23.73 -29.37 -14.17
CA PHE A 244 22.77 -28.70 -13.28
C PHE A 244 23.54 -27.85 -12.25
N PRO A 245 23.29 -26.53 -12.14
CA PRO A 245 23.71 -25.75 -10.99
C PRO A 245 23.28 -26.45 -9.71
N GLU A 246 24.05 -26.30 -8.63
CA GLU A 246 23.86 -27.01 -7.35
C GLU A 246 22.38 -27.09 -6.90
N LYS A 247 21.64 -25.99 -7.05
CA LYS A 247 20.19 -25.91 -6.73
C LYS A 247 19.33 -26.86 -7.60
N GLN A 248 19.56 -26.91 -8.92
CA GLN A 248 18.78 -27.75 -9.83
C GLN A 248 19.08 -29.24 -9.60
N GLY A 249 20.33 -29.59 -9.26
CA GLY A 249 20.69 -30.96 -8.88
C GLY A 249 19.99 -31.45 -7.61
N VAL A 250 19.83 -30.57 -6.61
CA VAL A 250 19.08 -30.87 -5.38
C VAL A 250 17.59 -31.11 -5.68
N VAL A 251 16.97 -30.23 -6.49
CA VAL A 251 15.56 -30.37 -6.89
C VAL A 251 15.35 -31.65 -7.70
N TYR A 252 16.22 -31.94 -8.67
CA TYR A 252 16.16 -33.17 -9.47
C TYR A 252 16.25 -34.42 -8.59
N LYS A 253 17.22 -34.46 -7.66
CA LYS A 253 17.37 -35.58 -6.73
C LYS A 253 16.11 -35.77 -5.89
N PHE A 254 15.54 -34.69 -5.35
CA PHE A 254 14.29 -34.74 -4.60
C PHE A 254 13.12 -35.27 -5.45
N ILE A 255 12.92 -34.73 -6.66
CA ILE A 255 11.87 -35.19 -7.58
C ILE A 255 12.05 -36.67 -7.95
N SER A 256 13.29 -37.11 -8.18
CA SER A 256 13.59 -38.51 -8.52
C SER A 256 13.28 -39.52 -7.40
N THR A 257 13.16 -39.06 -6.15
CA THR A 257 12.73 -39.91 -5.02
C THR A 257 11.22 -40.04 -4.90
N LEU A 258 10.44 -39.20 -5.59
CA LEU A 258 8.98 -39.25 -5.57
C LEU A 258 8.51 -40.33 -6.56
N THR A 259 7.67 -41.27 -6.11
CA THR A 259 7.06 -42.30 -6.96
C THR A 259 5.56 -42.07 -7.06
N GLY A 260 5.11 -41.56 -8.21
CA GLY A 260 3.71 -41.27 -8.49
C GLY A 260 3.19 -39.98 -7.82
N GLY A 261 2.31 -39.27 -8.52
CA GLY A 261 1.67 -38.04 -8.04
C GLY A 261 1.56 -36.94 -9.10
N CYS A 262 0.87 -35.86 -8.75
CA CYS A 262 0.80 -34.63 -9.53
C CYS A 262 1.75 -33.60 -8.89
N LEU A 263 2.70 -33.07 -9.65
CA LEU A 263 3.58 -31.98 -9.22
C LEU A 263 2.96 -30.66 -9.67
N LEU A 264 2.53 -29.83 -8.71
CA LEU A 264 2.15 -28.45 -9.00
C LEU A 264 3.41 -27.58 -8.93
N ASP A 265 3.98 -27.28 -10.10
CA ASP A 265 5.06 -26.30 -10.22
C ASP A 265 4.47 -24.89 -10.09
N ILE A 266 4.55 -24.34 -8.88
CA ILE A 266 4.22 -22.94 -8.63
C ILE A 266 5.46 -22.15 -9.01
N GLY A 267 5.73 -22.05 -10.32
CA GLY A 267 6.89 -21.36 -10.85
C GLY A 267 6.97 -19.95 -10.26
N SER A 268 7.93 -19.75 -9.36
CA SER A 268 8.36 -18.42 -8.93
C SER A 268 9.32 -17.92 -10.01
N ASN A 269 8.78 -17.15 -10.96
CA ASN A 269 9.61 -16.28 -11.78
C ASN A 269 10.20 -15.16 -10.91
#